data_AF-M1CUC8-F1
#
_entry.id   AF-M1CUC8-F1
#
_cell.length_a   1.000
_cell.length_b   1.000
_cell.length_c   1.000
_cell.angle_alpha   90.00
_cell.angle_beta   90.00
_cell.angle_gamma   90.00
#
_symmetry.space_group_name_H-M   'P 1'
#
loop_
_entity.id
_entity.type
_entity.pdbx_description
1 polymer ?
#
loop_
_entity_poly.entity_id
_entity_poly.type
_entity_poly.pdbx_seq_one_letter_code
_entity_poly.pdbx_strand_id
1 'polypeptide(L)'
;MATFLLIVLLAILFGDVGYGLQINITVLDNATTQGADFYNWNRVWVNYCDGSSFTGDVEHVDPESAKNLPQACTSTMEPSSCFFPENIIPYIETPLFIINSAYDAWQISNTLVPSNLDSQHAWEYCRDRISNCTSSQIINIQEFLNILKGLTPCYTRGYFITSCHTHARIVWGDYWFDATSPRILNKTIAEAIGDWYFDRTTFHQHIDPYPGARYCKRST
;
A
#
# COMPACT_ATOMS: atom_id res chain seq x y z
N MET A 1 -8.99 15.60 19.26
CA MET A 1 -8.88 14.23 18.73
C MET A 1 -7.64 14.20 17.85
N ALA A 2 -6.55 13.64 18.36
CA ALA A 2 -5.32 13.49 17.59
C ALA A 2 -5.44 12.21 16.75
N THR A 3 -5.99 12.32 15.55
CA THR A 3 -5.99 11.24 14.57
C THR A 3 -4.55 11.11 14.05
N PHE A 4 -3.77 10.19 14.63
CA PHE A 4 -2.48 9.80 14.07
C PHE A 4 -2.75 9.10 12.74
N LEU A 5 -2.34 9.75 11.64
CA LEU A 5 -2.44 9.23 10.29
C LEU A 5 -1.43 8.08 10.14
N LEU A 6 -1.88 6.84 10.30
CA LEU A 6 -1.06 5.67 9.98
C LEU A 6 -1.27 5.31 8.50
N ILE A 7 -0.47 5.90 7.60
CA ILE A 7 -0.32 5.39 6.22
C ILE A 7 0.60 4.18 6.29
N VAL A 8 0.10 3.06 6.80
CA VAL A 8 0.86 1.82 6.83
C VAL A 8 -0.10 0.68 6.59
N LEU A 9 0.01 0.07 5.41
CA LEU A 9 -0.18 -1.37 5.22
C LEU A 9 0.06 -1.67 3.73
N LEU A 10 1.33 -1.98 3.40
CA LEU A 10 1.78 -2.96 2.40
C LEU A 10 3.27 -2.80 2.04
N ALA A 11 3.86 -1.61 2.23
CA ALA A 11 5.28 -1.39 1.93
C ALA A 11 6.28 -1.99 2.94
N ILE A 12 5.80 -2.49 4.08
CA ILE A 12 6.66 -2.89 5.20
C ILE A 12 6.96 -4.40 5.19
N LEU A 13 6.08 -5.23 4.62
CA LEU A 13 6.15 -6.65 4.90
C LEU A 13 7.37 -7.34 4.30
N PHE A 14 7.94 -6.84 3.20
CA PHE A 14 9.02 -7.57 2.55
C PHE A 14 9.99 -6.70 1.75
N GLY A 15 11.13 -6.38 2.36
CA GLY A 15 12.45 -6.46 1.72
C GLY A 15 12.73 -5.63 0.46
N ASP A 16 12.67 -4.30 0.54
CA ASP A 16 13.64 -3.47 -0.21
C ASP A 16 14.86 -3.23 0.70
N VAL A 17 15.83 -4.15 0.59
CA VAL A 17 17.17 -4.01 1.17
C VAL A 17 17.88 -2.89 0.43
N GLY A 18 17.68 -1.63 0.85
CA GLY A 18 18.44 -0.50 0.31
C GLY A 18 17.81 0.88 0.44
N TYR A 19 16.49 0.98 0.66
CA TYR A 19 15.83 2.26 0.80
C TYR A 19 14.83 2.18 1.95
N GLY A 20 15.15 2.81 3.08
CA GLY A 20 14.18 2.98 4.17
C GLY A 20 12.88 3.59 3.64
N LEU A 21 11.76 3.25 4.28
CA LEU A 21 10.44 3.76 3.90
C LEU A 21 10.43 5.30 3.96
N GLN A 22 10.52 5.92 2.79
CA GLN A 22 10.59 7.36 2.66
C GLN A 22 9.22 8.01 2.67
N ILE A 23 8.56 8.09 3.83
CA ILE A 23 7.28 8.82 3.90
C ILE A 23 7.53 10.33 3.97
N ASN A 24 7.77 10.96 2.82
CA ASN A 24 7.83 12.40 2.69
C ASN A 24 6.40 12.98 2.66
N ILE A 25 5.77 13.18 3.83
CA ILE A 25 4.43 13.84 3.96
C ILE A 25 4.55 15.38 3.76
N THR A 26 5.40 15.80 2.84
CA THR A 26 5.48 17.19 2.36
C THR A 26 6.12 17.10 1.00
N VAL A 27 5.41 16.46 0.09
CA VAL A 27 5.66 16.88 -1.26
C VAL A 27 5.33 18.36 -1.31
N LEU A 28 6.20 19.13 -1.96
CA LEU A 28 5.89 20.31 -2.75
C LEU A 28 6.60 21.59 -2.27
N ASP A 29 7.50 22.07 -3.13
CA ASP A 29 7.40 23.45 -3.58
C ASP A 29 6.06 23.61 -4.34
N ASN A 30 5.33 24.73 -4.15
CA ASN A 30 4.01 25.04 -4.76
C ASN A 30 2.77 24.24 -4.29
N ALA A 31 2.83 23.57 -3.14
CA ALA A 31 1.80 22.65 -2.63
C ALA A 31 0.37 23.19 -2.57
N THR A 32 0.29 24.41 -2.06
CA THR A 32 -0.95 25.16 -1.83
C THR A 32 -1.65 25.51 -3.13
N THR A 33 -0.90 25.69 -4.22
CA THR A 33 -1.47 25.97 -5.54
C THR A 33 -2.05 24.73 -6.24
N GLN A 34 -1.75 23.53 -5.73
CA GLN A 34 -2.16 22.25 -6.32
C GLN A 34 -3.11 21.43 -5.41
N GLY A 35 -3.65 22.06 -4.36
CA GLY A 35 -4.71 21.46 -3.53
C GLY A 35 -4.23 20.45 -2.47
N ALA A 36 -2.94 20.43 -2.13
CA ALA A 36 -2.43 19.55 -1.09
C ALA A 36 -2.70 20.11 0.32
N ASP A 37 -3.46 19.38 1.14
CA ASP A 37 -3.86 19.86 2.47
C ASP A 37 -2.76 19.79 3.55
N PHE A 38 -1.81 18.86 3.39
CA PHE A 38 -0.83 18.52 4.43
C PHE A 38 0.51 19.26 4.28
N TYR A 39 0.56 20.34 3.49
CA TYR A 39 1.80 21.02 3.09
C TYR A 39 2.58 21.69 4.23
N ASN A 40 1.94 22.04 5.34
CA ASN A 40 2.54 22.74 6.48
C ASN A 40 2.58 21.89 7.75
N TRP A 41 2.52 20.56 7.61
CA TRP A 41 2.55 19.64 8.74
C TRP A 41 3.97 19.31 9.17
N ASN A 42 4.13 18.94 10.44
CA ASN A 42 5.40 18.42 10.93
C ASN A 42 5.73 17.11 10.23
N ARG A 43 6.98 16.99 9.78
CA ARG A 43 7.50 15.77 9.14
C ARG A 43 8.37 15.01 10.11
N VAL A 44 8.11 13.70 10.24
CA VAL A 44 8.95 12.77 10.97
C VAL A 44 9.36 11.63 10.04
N TRP A 45 10.64 11.27 10.10
CA TRP A 45 11.20 10.17 9.35
C TRP A 45 11.70 9.09 10.30
N VAL A 46 11.31 7.84 10.03
CA VAL A 46 11.80 6.67 10.77
C VAL A 46 12.46 5.73 9.77
N ASN A 47 13.78 5.56 9.90
CA ASN A 47 14.51 4.59 9.08
C ASN A 47 14.09 3.17 9.47
N TYR A 48 13.83 2.33 8.47
CA TYR A 48 13.66 0.91 8.68
C TYR A 48 15.02 0.27 9.01
N CYS A 49 15.14 -0.35 10.18
CA CYS A 49 16.40 -0.94 10.64
C CYS A 49 16.25 -2.20 11.51
N ASP A 50 15.03 -2.67 11.77
CA ASP A 50 14.78 -3.80 12.68
C ASP A 50 14.72 -5.15 11.97
N GLY A 51 14.63 -5.17 10.63
CA GLY A 51 14.53 -6.40 9.84
C GLY A 51 13.28 -7.23 10.14
N SER A 52 12.33 -6.69 10.88
CA SER A 52 11.17 -7.38 11.44
C SER A 52 9.88 -6.61 11.22
N SER A 53 9.82 -5.82 10.14
CA SER A 53 8.59 -5.16 9.69
C SER A 53 7.98 -4.23 10.75
N PHE A 54 8.79 -3.57 11.58
CA PHE A 54 8.37 -2.77 12.74
C PHE A 54 7.59 -3.56 13.81
N THR A 55 7.78 -4.88 13.85
CA THR A 55 7.17 -5.77 14.86
C THR A 55 8.20 -6.39 15.81
N GLY A 56 9.46 -5.99 15.72
CA GLY A 56 10.51 -6.41 16.64
C GLY A 56 10.41 -5.72 18.01
N ASP A 57 10.75 -6.45 19.06
CA ASP A 57 11.02 -5.94 20.42
C ASP A 57 12.35 -6.55 20.89
N VAL A 58 13.29 -5.70 21.30
CA VAL A 58 14.66 -6.10 21.68
C VAL A 58 14.81 -6.22 23.20
N GLU A 59 13.90 -5.64 23.99
CA GLU A 59 14.02 -5.71 25.45
C GLU A 59 13.88 -7.14 25.95
N HIS A 60 13.18 -8.00 25.19
CA HIS A 60 13.19 -9.45 25.36
C HIS A 60 13.59 -10.09 24.04
N VAL A 61 14.55 -11.02 24.04
CA VAL A 61 14.77 -11.94 22.91
C VAL A 61 13.60 -12.91 22.89
N ASP A 62 12.42 -12.40 22.54
CA ASP A 62 11.28 -13.23 22.26
C ASP A 62 11.44 -13.73 20.81
N PRO A 63 11.45 -15.05 20.57
CA PRO A 63 11.46 -15.58 19.21
C PRO A 63 10.22 -15.16 18.39
N GLU A 64 9.20 -14.52 18.98
CA GLU A 64 7.93 -14.25 18.31
C GLU A 64 7.55 -12.77 18.27
N SER A 65 7.52 -12.20 17.05
CA SER A 65 6.91 -10.90 16.72
C SER A 65 5.41 -10.79 17.09
N ALA A 66 4.81 -11.90 17.54
CA ALA A 66 3.39 -12.03 17.90
C ALA A 66 2.94 -11.01 18.96
N LYS A 67 3.82 -10.63 19.88
CA LYS A 67 3.51 -9.69 20.99
C LYS A 67 3.15 -8.28 20.51
N ASN A 68 3.64 -7.89 19.35
CA ASN A 68 3.40 -6.57 18.76
C ASN A 68 2.22 -6.56 17.78
N LEU A 69 1.56 -7.69 17.59
CA LEU A 69 0.34 -7.80 16.79
C LEU A 69 -0.90 -7.65 17.69
N PRO A 70 -2.06 -7.24 17.13
CA PRO A 70 -3.28 -7.13 17.90
C PRO A 70 -3.64 -8.46 18.58
N GLN A 71 -3.73 -8.45 19.91
CA GLN A 71 -4.05 -9.65 20.70
C GLN A 71 -5.36 -10.30 20.26
N ALA A 72 -6.34 -9.49 19.85
CA ALA A 72 -7.62 -9.99 19.34
C ALA A 72 -7.46 -10.83 18.06
N CYS A 73 -6.47 -10.52 17.22
CA CYS A 73 -6.12 -11.32 16.04
C CYS A 73 -5.38 -12.59 16.45
N THR A 74 -4.30 -12.46 17.23
CA THR A 74 -3.43 -13.60 17.61
C THR A 74 -4.09 -14.60 18.56
N SER A 75 -5.17 -14.22 19.24
CA SER A 75 -6.00 -15.14 20.03
C SER A 75 -6.96 -15.98 19.17
N THR A 76 -7.20 -15.57 17.92
CA THR A 76 -8.13 -16.23 17.00
C THR A 76 -7.41 -17.10 15.96
N MET A 77 -6.16 -16.78 15.63
CA MET A 77 -5.36 -17.48 14.62
C MET A 77 -3.86 -17.42 14.94
N GLU A 78 -3.07 -18.22 14.22
CA GLU A 78 -1.62 -18.21 14.32
C GLU A 78 -1.06 -16.79 14.11
N PRO A 79 -0.10 -16.33 14.93
CA PRO A 79 0.41 -14.96 14.83
C PRO A 79 0.94 -14.58 13.45
N SER A 80 1.55 -15.53 12.73
CA SER A 80 2.02 -15.33 11.35
C SER A 80 0.89 -14.94 10.39
N SER A 81 -0.33 -15.43 10.63
CA SER A 81 -1.51 -15.11 9.83
C SER A 81 -1.97 -13.66 10.05
N CYS A 82 -1.69 -13.07 11.21
CA CYS A 82 -1.99 -11.68 11.52
C CYS A 82 -1.06 -10.68 10.82
N PHE A 83 -0.05 -11.12 10.05
CA PHE A 83 0.70 -10.23 9.16
C PHE A 83 -0.05 -9.94 7.85
N PHE A 84 -1.09 -10.71 7.54
CA PHE A 84 -1.87 -10.53 6.32
C PHE A 84 -2.98 -9.49 6.53
N PRO A 85 -3.10 -8.49 5.64
CA PRO A 85 -4.09 -7.41 5.76
C PRO A 85 -5.53 -7.90 5.97
N GLU A 86 -5.95 -8.96 5.29
CA GLU A 86 -7.28 -9.57 5.43
C GLU A 86 -7.61 -10.01 6.85
N ASN A 87 -6.59 -10.40 7.60
CA ASN A 87 -6.73 -10.93 8.94
C ASN A 87 -6.60 -9.83 9.99
N ILE A 88 -5.67 -8.88 9.82
CA ILE A 88 -5.41 -7.85 10.83
C ILE A 88 -6.35 -6.66 10.75
N ILE A 89 -6.78 -6.24 9.55
CA ILE A 89 -7.60 -5.04 9.34
C ILE A 89 -8.90 -5.04 10.17
N PRO A 90 -9.63 -6.17 10.34
CA PRO A 90 -10.82 -6.21 11.20
C PRO A 90 -10.56 -5.85 12.67
N TYR A 91 -9.30 -5.98 13.14
CA TYR A 91 -8.90 -5.71 14.52
C TYR A 91 -8.24 -4.32 14.70
N ILE A 92 -8.14 -3.52 13.63
CA ILE A 92 -7.62 -2.15 13.69
C ILE A 92 -8.75 -1.18 14.09
N GLU A 93 -8.60 -0.53 15.24
CA GLU A 93 -9.57 0.45 15.75
C GLU A 93 -9.33 1.87 15.25
N THR A 94 -8.08 2.19 14.90
CA THR A 94 -7.72 3.52 14.40
C THR A 94 -8.24 3.74 12.98
N PRO A 95 -8.63 4.98 12.62
CA PRO A 95 -8.96 5.31 11.23
C PRO A 95 -7.80 4.94 10.30
N LEU A 96 -8.10 4.22 9.22
CA LEU A 96 -7.11 3.65 8.31
C LEU A 96 -7.42 4.04 6.87
N PHE A 97 -6.43 4.61 6.18
CA PHE A 97 -6.50 4.86 4.75
C PHE A 97 -5.44 4.03 4.03
N ILE A 98 -5.87 3.14 3.14
CA ILE A 98 -4.98 2.20 2.46
C ILE A 98 -4.69 2.73 1.06
N ILE A 99 -3.41 2.94 0.76
CA ILE A 99 -2.94 3.24 -0.59
C ILE A 99 -2.16 2.02 -1.06
N ASN A 100 -2.56 1.44 -2.19
CA ASN A 100 -1.80 0.35 -2.76
C ASN A 100 -1.92 0.32 -4.28
N SER A 101 -1.00 -0.40 -4.92
CA SER A 101 -1.25 -0.88 -6.27
C SER A 101 -1.95 -2.22 -6.22
N ALA A 102 -3.04 -2.36 -6.99
CA ALA A 102 -3.55 -3.67 -7.34
C ALA A 102 -2.42 -4.53 -7.95
N TYR A 103 -1.59 -3.97 -8.80
CA TYR A 103 -0.51 -4.71 -9.45
C TYR A 103 0.85 -4.35 -8.84
N ASP A 104 1.01 -4.58 -7.54
CA ASP A 104 2.29 -4.32 -6.86
C ASP A 104 3.40 -5.20 -7.45
N ALA A 105 4.41 -4.54 -8.02
CA ALA A 105 5.47 -5.22 -8.78
C ALA A 105 6.34 -6.12 -7.88
N TRP A 106 6.53 -5.73 -6.62
CA TRP A 106 7.31 -6.51 -5.66
C TRP A 106 6.54 -7.76 -5.26
N GLN A 107 5.26 -7.63 -4.92
CA GLN A 107 4.39 -8.75 -4.55
C GLN A 107 4.26 -9.77 -5.69
N ILE A 108 4.07 -9.30 -6.92
CA ILE A 108 4.01 -10.17 -8.11
C ILE A 108 5.32 -10.96 -8.25
N SER A 109 6.46 -10.30 -8.06
CA SER A 109 7.77 -10.89 -8.30
C SER A 109 8.31 -11.77 -7.19
N ASN A 110 7.81 -11.62 -5.95
CA ASN A 110 8.36 -12.33 -4.78
C ASN A 110 7.35 -13.24 -4.07
N THR A 111 6.06 -12.92 -4.14
CA THR A 111 5.01 -13.70 -3.47
C THR A 111 4.24 -14.57 -4.46
N LEU A 112 3.76 -13.98 -5.56
CA LEU A 112 2.90 -14.69 -6.50
C LEU A 112 3.69 -15.63 -7.41
N VAL A 113 4.72 -15.09 -8.08
CA VAL A 113 5.53 -15.86 -9.02
C VAL A 113 7.01 -15.53 -8.81
N PRO A 114 7.62 -16.03 -7.72
CA PRO A 114 9.04 -15.86 -7.49
C PRO A 114 9.86 -16.61 -8.54
N SER A 115 11.05 -16.10 -8.87
CA SER A 115 11.85 -16.57 -10.02
C SER A 115 12.21 -18.05 -9.92
N ASN A 116 12.39 -18.56 -8.70
CA ASN A 116 12.68 -19.98 -8.45
C ASN A 116 11.49 -20.91 -8.78
N LEU A 117 10.27 -20.39 -8.86
CA LEU A 117 9.07 -21.15 -9.24
C LEU A 117 8.72 -21.00 -10.74
N ASP A 118 9.41 -20.13 -11.48
CA ASP A 118 9.22 -19.91 -12.93
C ASP A 118 10.35 -20.56 -13.77
N SER A 119 10.58 -21.85 -13.58
CA SER A 119 11.67 -22.57 -14.27
C SER A 119 11.56 -22.60 -15.80
N GLN A 120 10.37 -22.35 -16.34
CA GLN A 120 10.10 -22.28 -17.78
C GLN A 120 10.12 -20.86 -18.32
N HIS A 121 10.41 -19.85 -17.48
CA HIS A 121 10.43 -18.43 -17.87
C HIS A 121 9.10 -17.95 -18.47
N ALA A 122 7.98 -18.57 -18.06
CA ALA A 122 6.66 -18.26 -18.58
C ALA A 122 6.15 -16.89 -18.06
N TRP A 123 6.68 -16.43 -16.92
CA TRP A 123 6.28 -15.19 -16.27
C TRP A 123 7.34 -14.10 -16.31
N GLU A 124 8.58 -14.41 -16.71
CA GLU A 124 9.71 -13.48 -16.77
C GLU A 124 9.32 -12.10 -17.33
N TYR A 125 8.83 -12.05 -18.57
CA TYR A 125 8.42 -10.79 -19.20
C TYR A 125 7.15 -10.17 -18.61
N CYS A 126 6.27 -10.99 -18.04
CA CYS A 126 5.02 -10.55 -17.42
C CYS A 126 5.28 -9.84 -16.08
N ARG A 127 6.22 -10.34 -15.28
CA ARG A 127 6.64 -9.73 -13.99
C ARG A 127 7.31 -8.38 -14.20
N ASP A 128 8.10 -8.23 -15.25
CA ASP A 128 8.73 -6.94 -15.57
C ASP A 128 7.72 -5.94 -16.14
N ARG A 129 6.86 -6.41 -17.04
CA ARG A 129 5.84 -5.61 -17.71
C ARG A 129 4.54 -6.38 -17.81
N ILE A 130 3.57 -5.96 -17.00
CA ILE A 130 2.24 -6.55 -16.97
C ILE A 130 1.54 -6.62 -18.35
N SER A 131 1.89 -5.71 -19.28
CA SER A 131 1.34 -5.68 -20.64
C SER A 131 1.71 -6.91 -21.47
N ASN A 132 2.75 -7.63 -21.04
CA ASN A 132 3.21 -8.85 -21.67
C ASN A 132 2.55 -10.11 -21.08
N CYS A 133 1.78 -9.95 -19.99
CA CYS A 133 1.05 -11.07 -19.41
C CYS A 133 -0.06 -11.54 -20.35
N THR A 134 -0.28 -12.85 -20.40
CA THR A 134 -1.47 -13.42 -21.04
C THR A 134 -2.72 -13.10 -20.22
N SER A 135 -3.90 -13.21 -20.82
CA SER A 135 -5.16 -12.99 -20.10
C SER A 135 -5.33 -13.93 -18.89
N SER A 136 -4.86 -15.17 -18.97
CA SER A 136 -4.89 -16.11 -17.83
C SER A 136 -3.94 -15.69 -16.71
N GLN A 137 -2.75 -15.18 -17.04
CA GLN A 137 -1.82 -14.64 -16.05
C GLN A 137 -2.40 -13.42 -15.33
N ILE A 138 -3.07 -12.52 -16.06
CA ILE A 138 -3.76 -11.37 -15.45
C ILE A 138 -4.87 -11.80 -14.50
N ILE A 139 -5.67 -12.81 -14.87
CA ILE A 139 -6.74 -13.34 -14.00
C ILE A 139 -6.14 -13.89 -12.70
N ASN A 140 -5.06 -14.67 -12.79
CA ASN A 140 -4.38 -15.20 -11.59
C ASN A 140 -3.86 -14.09 -10.68
N ILE A 141 -3.30 -13.00 -11.24
CA ILE A 141 -2.88 -11.85 -10.44
C ILE A 141 -4.10 -11.18 -9.79
N GLN A 142 -5.21 -11.03 -10.51
CA GLN A 142 -6.43 -10.39 -9.99
C GLN A 142 -7.13 -11.18 -8.87
N GLU A 143 -7.07 -12.51 -8.89
CA GLU A 143 -7.64 -13.33 -7.83
C GLU A 143 -7.02 -13.01 -6.46
N PHE A 144 -5.70 -12.85 -6.41
CA PHE A 144 -5.01 -12.43 -5.19
C PHE A 144 -5.43 -11.03 -4.69
N LEU A 145 -5.87 -10.15 -5.60
CA LEU A 145 -6.21 -8.76 -5.28
C LEU A 145 -7.66 -8.58 -4.87
N ASN A 146 -8.49 -9.59 -5.08
CA ASN A 146 -9.87 -9.60 -4.59
C ASN A 146 -9.94 -9.63 -3.05
N ILE A 147 -8.83 -9.85 -2.36
CA ILE A 147 -8.74 -9.82 -0.90
C ILE A 147 -9.22 -8.49 -0.33
N LEU A 148 -8.86 -7.35 -0.95
CA LEU A 148 -9.31 -6.03 -0.51
C LEU A 148 -10.82 -5.81 -0.68
N LYS A 149 -11.47 -6.54 -1.58
CA LYS A 149 -12.93 -6.50 -1.78
C LYS A 149 -13.69 -7.26 -0.70
N GLY A 150 -13.02 -8.16 0.03
CA GLY A 150 -13.60 -8.95 1.12
C GLY A 150 -13.62 -8.24 2.47
N LEU A 151 -13.05 -7.04 2.58
CA LEU A 151 -12.99 -6.30 3.83
C LEU A 151 -14.38 -5.82 4.26
N THR A 152 -14.70 -5.99 5.54
CA THR A 152 -15.97 -5.52 6.12
C THR A 152 -16.13 -4.00 5.91
N PRO A 153 -17.33 -3.52 5.52
CA PRO A 153 -17.59 -2.08 5.39
C PRO A 153 -17.27 -1.33 6.68
N CYS A 154 -16.53 -0.23 6.56
CA CYS A 154 -16.12 0.61 7.70
C CYS A 154 -16.12 2.07 7.26
N TYR A 155 -16.83 2.93 7.99
CA TYR A 155 -16.97 4.36 7.63
C TYR A 155 -15.72 5.18 7.91
N THR A 156 -14.85 4.74 8.81
CA THR A 156 -13.57 5.40 9.11
C THR A 156 -12.43 4.93 8.20
N ARG A 157 -12.72 4.01 7.27
CA ARG A 157 -11.73 3.40 6.39
C ARG A 157 -11.84 3.92 4.97
N GLY A 158 -10.70 4.34 4.42
CA GLY A 158 -10.56 4.72 3.02
C GLY A 158 -9.60 3.81 2.26
N TYR A 159 -9.75 3.79 0.94
CA TYR A 159 -8.89 3.06 0.02
C TYR A 159 -8.58 3.91 -1.21
N PHE A 160 -7.35 3.85 -1.68
CA PHE A 160 -6.94 4.34 -3.00
C PHE A 160 -6.08 3.28 -3.67
N ILE A 161 -6.75 2.42 -4.44
CA ILE A 161 -6.17 1.24 -5.09
C ILE A 161 -5.98 1.53 -6.57
N THR A 162 -4.74 1.74 -6.97
CA THR A 162 -4.37 2.05 -8.36
C THR A 162 -4.23 0.79 -9.20
N SER A 163 -4.44 0.90 -10.51
CA SER A 163 -4.07 -0.16 -11.46
C SER A 163 -2.60 -0.05 -11.92
N CYS A 164 -1.73 0.69 -11.22
CA CYS A 164 -0.38 0.98 -11.70
C CYS A 164 0.61 -0.16 -11.41
N HIS A 165 1.26 -0.75 -12.41
CA HIS A 165 2.31 -1.76 -12.14
C HIS A 165 3.57 -1.11 -11.54
N THR A 166 3.60 -0.96 -10.22
CA THR A 166 4.62 -0.19 -9.48
C THR A 166 4.72 -0.66 -8.03
N HIS A 167 5.88 -0.46 -7.39
CA HIS A 167 6.09 -0.72 -5.97
C HIS A 167 6.49 0.56 -5.22
N ALA A 168 6.03 0.71 -3.98
CA ALA A 168 6.39 1.78 -3.03
C ALA A 168 6.32 3.21 -3.58
N ARG A 169 5.54 3.48 -4.65
CA ARG A 169 5.53 4.78 -5.34
C ARG A 169 5.11 5.97 -4.49
N ILE A 170 4.37 5.71 -3.42
CA ILE A 170 3.87 6.69 -2.47
C ILE A 170 4.98 7.49 -1.75
N VAL A 171 6.23 7.01 -1.78
CA VAL A 171 7.37 7.73 -1.18
C VAL A 171 7.79 8.95 -2.01
N TRP A 172 7.50 8.93 -3.32
CA TRP A 172 7.76 10.06 -4.19
C TRP A 172 6.54 10.91 -4.31
N GLY A 173 6.76 12.20 -4.16
CA GLY A 173 5.65 13.09 -4.02
C GLY A 173 4.94 13.44 -5.31
N ASP A 174 5.63 13.44 -6.45
CA ASP A 174 5.01 13.59 -7.78
C ASP A 174 3.88 12.55 -8.00
N TYR A 175 4.02 11.36 -7.43
CA TYR A 175 3.00 10.32 -7.45
C TYR A 175 1.68 10.70 -6.78
N TRP A 176 1.67 11.73 -5.93
CA TRP A 176 0.49 12.12 -5.17
C TRP A 176 -0.45 13.08 -5.89
N PHE A 177 0.05 13.95 -6.79
CA PHE A 177 -0.76 15.04 -7.37
C PHE A 177 -0.30 15.56 -8.74
N ASP A 178 0.88 15.18 -9.26
CA ASP A 178 1.38 15.69 -10.54
C ASP A 178 0.35 15.43 -11.67
N ALA A 179 0.44 16.17 -12.77
CA ALA A 179 -0.37 15.94 -13.97
C ALA A 179 -0.25 14.48 -14.46
N THR A 180 0.90 13.83 -14.25
CA THR A 180 1.13 12.43 -14.60
C THR A 180 0.83 11.44 -13.47
N SER A 181 0.38 11.91 -12.30
CA SER A 181 0.05 11.04 -11.17
C SER A 181 -1.14 10.13 -11.51
N PRO A 182 -1.27 8.96 -10.85
CA PRO A 182 -2.48 8.15 -10.97
C PRO A 182 -3.70 8.94 -10.49
N ARG A 183 -4.81 8.78 -11.21
CA ARG A 183 -6.09 9.39 -10.88
C ARG A 183 -7.21 8.36 -10.97
N ILE A 184 -8.10 8.35 -9.98
CA ILE A 184 -9.30 7.51 -9.98
C ILE A 184 -10.50 8.46 -9.94
N LEU A 185 -11.36 8.37 -10.96
CA LEU A 185 -12.45 9.34 -11.17
C LEU A 185 -11.95 10.80 -11.15
N ASN A 186 -10.83 11.04 -11.84
CA ASN A 186 -10.11 12.32 -11.91
C ASN A 186 -9.52 12.84 -10.59
N LYS A 187 -9.66 12.10 -9.49
CA LYS A 187 -9.13 12.46 -8.18
C LYS A 187 -7.72 11.91 -7.98
N THR A 188 -6.82 12.75 -7.49
CA THR A 188 -5.46 12.39 -7.08
C THR A 188 -5.43 11.69 -5.73
N ILE A 189 -4.29 11.10 -5.37
CA ILE A 189 -4.09 10.51 -4.04
C ILE A 189 -4.19 11.60 -2.97
N ALA A 190 -3.58 12.76 -3.20
CA ALA A 190 -3.59 13.89 -2.27
C ALA A 190 -5.02 14.39 -1.96
N GLU A 191 -5.85 14.59 -2.99
CA GLU A 191 -7.25 14.99 -2.82
C GLU A 191 -8.06 13.92 -2.08
N ALA A 192 -7.87 12.63 -2.41
CA ALA A 192 -8.62 11.54 -1.79
C ALA A 192 -8.33 11.41 -0.28
N ILE A 193 -7.07 11.58 0.12
CA ILE A 193 -6.67 11.55 1.53
C ILE A 193 -7.12 12.82 2.26
N GLY A 194 -7.03 13.98 1.61
CA GLY A 194 -7.57 15.23 2.14
C GLY A 194 -9.06 15.11 2.44
N ASP A 195 -9.83 14.60 1.47
CA ASP A 195 -11.27 14.40 1.63
C ASP A 195 -11.63 13.41 2.76
N TRP A 196 -10.85 12.34 2.91
CA TRP A 196 -11.03 11.38 4.01
C TRP A 196 -10.63 11.96 5.36
N TYR A 197 -9.50 12.66 5.45
CA TYR A 197 -9.01 13.18 6.73
C TYR A 197 -9.89 14.31 7.29
N PHE A 198 -10.40 15.17 6.41
CA PHE A 198 -11.25 16.31 6.77
C PHE A 198 -12.75 16.01 6.65
N ASP A 199 -13.14 14.73 6.49
CA ASP A 199 -14.53 14.29 6.36
C ASP A 199 -15.34 15.08 5.31
N ARG A 200 -14.70 15.45 4.18
CA ARG A 200 -15.33 16.28 3.13
C ARG A 200 -16.30 15.49 2.26
N THR A 201 -16.15 14.17 2.22
CA THR A 201 -17.02 13.24 1.49
C THR A 201 -17.39 12.09 2.41
N THR A 202 -18.43 11.33 2.05
CA THR A 202 -18.77 10.05 2.72
C THR A 202 -18.27 8.84 1.94
N PHE A 203 -17.63 9.07 0.79
CA PHE A 203 -17.14 8.05 -0.12
C PHE A 203 -15.62 8.15 -0.18
N HIS A 204 -14.96 7.21 0.50
CA HIS A 204 -13.51 7.14 0.62
C HIS A 204 -12.90 5.94 -0.12
N GLN A 205 -13.69 5.24 -0.93
CA GLN A 205 -13.29 3.99 -1.58
C GLN A 205 -12.99 4.21 -3.06
N HIS A 206 -11.73 4.44 -3.39
CA HIS A 206 -11.27 4.66 -4.76
C HIS A 206 -10.54 3.42 -5.25
N ILE A 207 -11.16 2.65 -6.14
CA ILE A 207 -10.54 1.49 -6.79
C ILE A 207 -10.59 1.74 -8.30
N ASP A 208 -9.44 1.69 -8.96
CA ASP A 208 -9.39 1.84 -10.42
C ASP A 208 -10.11 0.65 -11.09
N PRO A 209 -11.18 0.88 -11.89
CA PRO A 209 -11.93 -0.21 -12.51
C PRO A 209 -11.19 -0.86 -13.69
N TYR A 210 -10.00 -0.37 -14.06
CA TYR A 210 -9.25 -0.89 -15.20
C TYR A 210 -8.88 -2.38 -15.00
N PRO A 211 -9.23 -3.27 -15.94
CA PRO A 211 -9.11 -4.72 -15.78
C PRO A 211 -7.68 -5.25 -16.04
N GLY A 212 -6.69 -4.38 -16.23
CA GLY A 212 -5.28 -4.76 -16.34
C GLY A 212 -4.44 -3.79 -15.51
N ALA A 213 -3.11 -3.82 -15.65
CA ALA A 213 -2.29 -2.74 -15.11
C ALA A 213 -1.85 -1.72 -16.14
N ARG A 214 -1.73 -0.47 -15.68
CA ARG A 214 -1.20 0.65 -16.43
C ARG A 214 0.27 0.84 -16.10
N TYR A 215 1.02 1.30 -17.10
CA TYR A 215 2.34 1.86 -16.84
C TYR A 215 2.20 3.31 -16.39
N CYS A 216 2.25 3.53 -15.08
CA CYS A 216 2.19 4.86 -14.49
C CYS A 216 3.60 5.46 -14.52
N LYS A 217 3.80 6.43 -15.41
CA LYS A 217 5.10 7.06 -15.66
C LYS A 217 5.57 7.84 -14.42
N ARG A 218 6.89 8.01 -14.32
CA ARG A 218 7.54 9.00 -13.47
C ARG A 218 7.36 10.39 -14.11
N SER A 219 7.12 11.43 -13.33
CA SER A 219 7.33 12.80 -13.82
C SER A 219 8.85 12.96 -14.01
N THR A 220 9.30 13.19 -15.24
CA THR A 220 10.73 13.35 -15.57
C THR A 220 11.23 14.72 -15.17
#